data_AF-A0A9X5UMQ0-F1
#
_entry.id   AF-A0A9X5UMQ0-F1
#
_cell.length_a   1.000
_cell.length_b   1.000
_cell.length_c   1.000
_cell.angle_alpha   90.00
_cell.angle_beta   90.00
_cell.angle_gamma   90.00
#
_symmetry.space_group_name_H-M   'P 1'
#
loop_
_entity.id
_entity.type
_entity.pdbx_description
1 polymer ?
#
loop_
_entity_poly.entity_id
_entity_poly.type
_entity_poly.pdbx_seq_one_letter_code
_entity_poly.pdbx_strand_id
1 'polypeptide(L)'
;MFTGIVEELGIVAAVTEHAAAAELAIGCSAVLEDVRHGASIAVNGVCLTVTSFTPAGEVDPRTGTRVFTADVMLETLRRSALGGLATGDRVNLERPVRLADRLGGHLVQGHVDGVGTIVDRAPDEHWEVVRIALPAGLDRFLVEKGSIAVDGVSLTVVEVTPAAGDSSSGDSSPGGGEPATFTVSLIPTTLAETTLGSRQAGAAVNLEVDVVAKYVEKLAAPALGHLAAGRGAGPGQLPGVVGRLEPAPPFPVPPAGPVVLEGKGAGR
;
A
#
# COMPACT_ATOMS: atom_id res chain seq x y z
N MET A 1 -1.20 -0.08 -9.45
CA MET A 1 0.19 0.25 -9.07
C MET A 1 0.31 1.76 -9.06
N PHE A 2 1.06 2.26 -8.10
CA PHE A 2 1.27 3.65 -7.74
C PHE A 2 2.76 3.85 -7.47
N THR A 3 3.16 5.07 -7.18
CA THR A 3 4.55 5.45 -6.91
C THR A 3 4.78 5.88 -5.47
N GLY A 4 3.70 6.15 -4.74
CA GLY A 4 3.72 6.75 -3.42
C GLY A 4 4.02 8.25 -3.44
N ILE A 5 3.81 8.92 -4.59
CA ILE A 5 3.91 10.36 -4.70
C ILE A 5 2.49 10.92 -4.72
N VAL A 6 2.08 11.46 -3.58
CA VAL A 6 0.74 12.03 -3.40
C VAL A 6 0.54 13.21 -4.35
N GLU A 7 -0.58 13.21 -5.06
CA GLU A 7 -0.91 14.25 -6.04
C GLU A 7 -1.78 15.36 -5.45
N GLU A 8 -2.65 15.02 -4.50
CA GLU A 8 -3.44 16.01 -3.77
C GLU A 8 -3.94 15.48 -2.43
N LEU A 9 -4.39 16.42 -1.60
CA LEU A 9 -5.16 16.14 -0.39
C LEU A 9 -6.64 16.25 -0.69
N GLY A 10 -7.34 15.12 -0.67
CA GLY A 10 -8.79 15.05 -0.70
C GLY A 10 -9.42 15.33 0.67
N ILE A 11 -10.75 15.37 0.68
CA ILE A 11 -11.58 15.47 1.88
C ILE A 11 -12.68 14.41 1.86
N VAL A 12 -12.89 13.71 2.97
CA VAL A 12 -14.01 12.77 3.09
C VAL A 12 -15.31 13.55 3.13
N ALA A 13 -16.11 13.44 2.08
CA ALA A 13 -17.40 14.12 1.94
C ALA A 13 -18.53 13.37 2.68
N ALA A 14 -18.47 12.04 2.69
CA ALA A 14 -19.38 11.17 3.42
C ALA A 14 -18.79 9.77 3.58
N VAL A 15 -19.21 9.09 4.65
CA VAL A 15 -19.02 7.66 4.89
C VAL A 15 -20.40 7.05 5.08
N THR A 16 -20.81 6.14 4.19
CA THR A 16 -22.09 5.45 4.27
C THR A 16 -21.86 3.99 4.58
N GLU A 17 -22.17 3.56 5.80
CA GLU A 17 -21.99 2.17 6.20
C GLU A 17 -23.13 1.26 5.69
N HIS A 18 -22.75 0.05 5.29
CA HIS A 18 -23.63 -1.05 4.92
C HIS A 18 -23.24 -2.30 5.72
N ALA A 19 -24.07 -3.36 5.67
CA ALA A 19 -23.87 -4.55 6.50
C ALA A 19 -22.51 -5.27 6.28
N ALA A 20 -21.91 -5.16 5.09
CA ALA A 20 -20.65 -5.84 4.74
C ALA A 20 -19.64 -4.94 4.00
N ALA A 21 -19.93 -3.65 3.85
CA ALA A 21 -19.13 -2.68 3.11
C ALA A 21 -19.42 -1.27 3.63
N ALA A 22 -18.62 -0.29 3.22
CA ALA A 22 -19.00 1.11 3.29
C ALA A 22 -18.74 1.78 1.94
N GLU A 23 -19.53 2.79 1.63
CA GLU A 23 -19.24 3.70 0.53
C GLU A 23 -18.50 4.92 1.08
N LEU A 24 -17.32 5.20 0.52
CA LEU A 24 -16.57 6.43 0.79
C LEU A 24 -16.79 7.42 -0.35
N ALA A 25 -17.29 8.61 -0.01
CA ALA A 25 -17.34 9.74 -0.93
C ALA A 25 -16.20 10.71 -0.60
N ILE A 26 -15.37 11.03 -1.59
CA ILE A 26 -14.17 11.84 -1.40
C ILE A 26 -14.19 13.02 -2.37
N GLY A 27 -14.15 14.23 -1.81
CA GLY A 27 -14.00 15.47 -2.55
C GLY A 27 -12.55 15.72 -2.94
N CYS A 28 -12.30 15.99 -4.22
CA CYS A 28 -10.97 16.19 -4.80
C CYS A 28 -11.07 16.83 -6.20
N SER A 29 -9.93 17.16 -6.81
CA SER A 29 -9.88 17.83 -8.11
C SER A 29 -8.93 17.14 -9.08
N ALA A 30 -7.63 17.08 -8.75
CA ALA A 30 -6.56 16.64 -9.65
C ALA A 30 -6.71 15.18 -10.09
N VAL A 31 -7.03 14.26 -9.17
CA VAL A 31 -7.17 12.83 -9.48
C VAL A 31 -8.42 12.52 -10.31
N LEU A 32 -9.30 13.50 -10.53
CA LEU A 32 -10.51 13.36 -11.35
C LEU A 32 -10.38 13.92 -12.77
N GLU A 33 -9.23 14.47 -13.16
CA GLU A 33 -9.03 15.05 -14.48
C GLU A 33 -9.21 14.04 -15.62
N ASP A 34 -8.76 12.80 -15.42
CA ASP A 34 -8.81 11.71 -16.41
C ASP A 34 -9.53 10.46 -15.89
N VAL A 35 -10.30 10.60 -14.82
CA VAL A 35 -11.02 9.50 -14.15
C VAL A 35 -12.09 8.88 -15.05
N ARG A 36 -12.30 7.59 -14.84
CA ARG A 36 -13.35 6.80 -15.46
C ARG A 36 -13.97 5.89 -14.41
N HIS A 37 -15.19 5.44 -14.65
CA HIS A 37 -15.77 4.37 -13.85
C HIS A 37 -14.87 3.14 -13.91
N GLY A 38 -14.63 2.50 -12.76
CA GLY A 38 -13.71 1.38 -12.63
C GLY A 38 -12.22 1.77 -12.59
N ALA A 39 -11.87 3.06 -12.62
CA ALA A 39 -10.50 3.48 -12.38
C ALA A 39 -10.08 3.20 -10.94
N SER A 40 -8.79 2.92 -10.73
CA SER A 40 -8.22 2.83 -9.38
C SER A 40 -7.75 4.21 -8.91
N ILE A 41 -7.88 4.50 -7.62
CA ILE A 41 -7.27 5.65 -6.94
C ILE A 41 -6.77 5.15 -5.58
N ALA A 42 -5.53 5.49 -5.22
CA ALA A 42 -5.02 5.22 -3.88
C ALA A 42 -5.56 6.29 -2.91
N VAL A 43 -6.20 5.85 -1.84
CA VAL A 43 -6.71 6.69 -0.74
C VAL A 43 -5.97 6.33 0.53
N ASN A 44 -5.12 7.23 1.04
CA ASN A 44 -4.17 6.91 2.12
C ASN A 44 -3.40 5.60 1.86
N GLY A 45 -3.00 5.36 0.61
CA GLY A 45 -2.28 4.13 0.21
C GLY A 45 -3.15 2.88 0.06
N VAL A 46 -4.47 2.95 0.20
CA VAL A 46 -5.36 1.83 -0.15
C VAL A 46 -5.89 2.02 -1.56
N CYS A 47 -5.67 1.05 -2.44
CA CYS A 47 -6.21 1.03 -3.80
C CYS A 47 -7.73 0.84 -3.76
N LEU A 48 -8.48 1.86 -4.13
CA LEU A 48 -9.93 1.82 -4.23
C LEU A 48 -10.39 1.95 -5.69
N THR A 49 -11.51 1.34 -6.02
CA THR A 49 -12.11 1.40 -7.36
C THR A 49 -13.23 2.43 -7.39
N VAL A 50 -13.15 3.38 -8.33
CA VAL A 50 -14.15 4.43 -8.51
C VAL A 50 -15.46 3.82 -9.02
N THR A 51 -16.53 3.98 -8.24
CA THR A 51 -17.89 3.49 -8.58
C THR A 51 -18.73 4.59 -9.22
N SER A 52 -18.60 5.83 -8.77
CA SER A 52 -19.18 7.01 -9.43
C SER A 52 -18.34 8.26 -9.18
N PHE A 53 -18.52 9.29 -10.00
CA PHE A 53 -17.86 10.57 -9.82
C PHE A 53 -18.66 11.73 -10.43
N THR A 54 -18.52 12.92 -9.86
CA THR A 54 -19.13 14.16 -10.35
C THR A 54 -18.61 14.50 -11.75
N PRO A 55 -19.48 14.82 -12.73
CA PRO A 55 -19.06 15.26 -14.07
C PRO A 55 -18.13 16.48 -14.05
N ALA A 56 -17.37 16.66 -15.12
CA ALA A 56 -16.52 17.84 -15.26
C ALA A 56 -17.37 19.12 -15.36
N GLY A 57 -17.00 20.16 -14.61
CA GLY A 57 -17.73 21.43 -14.54
C GLY A 57 -18.83 21.48 -13.48
N GLU A 58 -19.12 20.37 -12.81
CA GLU A 58 -20.02 20.30 -11.66
C GLU A 58 -19.22 20.14 -10.36
N VAL A 59 -19.80 20.55 -9.23
CA VAL A 59 -19.20 20.40 -7.90
C VAL A 59 -20.24 19.91 -6.91
N ASP A 60 -19.80 19.16 -5.91
CA ASP A 60 -20.61 18.83 -4.76
C ASP A 60 -20.72 20.07 -3.85
N PRO A 61 -21.94 20.52 -3.49
CA PRO A 61 -22.13 21.72 -2.69
C PRO A 61 -21.57 21.60 -1.27
N ARG A 62 -21.32 20.38 -0.77
CA ARG A 62 -20.76 20.14 0.57
C ARG A 62 -19.26 20.35 0.62
N THR A 63 -18.54 19.97 -0.44
CA THR A 63 -17.08 20.06 -0.49
C THR A 63 -16.59 21.25 -1.32
N GLY A 64 -17.44 21.80 -2.20
CA GLY A 64 -17.03 22.81 -3.18
C GLY A 64 -16.10 22.26 -4.27
N THR A 65 -15.96 20.94 -4.36
CA THR A 65 -15.09 20.22 -5.30
C THR A 65 -15.86 19.14 -6.03
N ARG A 66 -15.24 18.48 -7.01
CA ARG A 66 -15.80 17.24 -7.56
C ARG A 66 -15.64 16.13 -6.53
N VAL A 67 -16.53 15.15 -6.57
CA VAL A 67 -16.49 14.01 -5.67
C VAL A 67 -16.37 12.73 -6.47
N PHE A 68 -15.59 11.77 -6.01
CA PHE A 68 -15.73 10.37 -6.42
C PHE A 68 -16.20 9.52 -5.25
N THR A 69 -16.78 8.38 -5.58
CA THR A 69 -17.21 7.36 -4.62
C THR A 69 -16.48 6.06 -4.89
N ALA A 70 -16.26 5.29 -3.84
CA ALA A 70 -15.72 3.95 -3.92
C ALA A 70 -16.35 3.07 -2.85
N ASP A 71 -16.64 1.82 -3.22
CA ASP A 71 -17.04 0.79 -2.28
C ASP A 71 -15.81 0.21 -1.58
N VAL A 72 -15.88 0.10 -0.26
CA VAL A 72 -14.82 -0.45 0.58
C VAL A 72 -15.37 -1.66 1.32
N MET A 73 -14.75 -2.81 1.11
CA MET A 73 -15.11 -4.03 1.84
C MET A 73 -14.86 -3.85 3.34
N LEU A 74 -15.73 -4.44 4.17
CA LEU A 74 -15.56 -4.39 5.62
C LEU A 74 -14.20 -4.91 6.09
N GLU A 75 -13.65 -5.92 5.40
CA GLU A 75 -12.31 -6.43 5.72
C GLU A 75 -11.22 -5.37 5.47
N THR A 76 -11.33 -4.58 4.40
CA THR A 76 -10.41 -3.47 4.13
C THR A 76 -10.52 -2.40 5.22
N LEU A 77 -11.73 -2.06 5.65
CA LEU A 77 -11.94 -1.11 6.77
C LEU A 77 -11.30 -1.61 8.07
N ARG A 78 -11.35 -2.92 8.33
CA ARG A 78 -10.74 -3.53 9.54
C ARG A 78 -9.21 -3.61 9.47
N ARG A 79 -8.65 -3.77 8.27
CA ARG A 79 -7.20 -3.94 8.05
C ARG A 79 -6.45 -2.67 7.70
N SER A 80 -7.15 -1.54 7.57
CA SER A 80 -6.58 -0.26 7.23
C SER A 80 -7.08 0.83 8.17
N ALA A 81 -6.36 1.94 8.22
CA ALA A 81 -6.77 3.15 8.92
C ALA A 81 -8.01 3.81 8.29
N LEU A 82 -8.51 3.33 7.14
CA LEU A 82 -9.74 3.85 6.54
C LEU A 82 -10.97 3.63 7.42
N GLY A 83 -10.98 2.58 8.24
CA GLY A 83 -12.10 2.30 9.15
C GLY A 83 -12.31 3.36 10.23
N GLY A 84 -11.32 4.24 10.45
CA GLY A 84 -11.43 5.37 11.38
C GLY A 84 -11.79 6.70 10.71
N LEU A 85 -12.01 6.74 9.39
CA LEU A 85 -12.31 7.98 8.68
C LEU A 85 -13.72 8.47 8.99
N ALA A 86 -13.84 9.79 9.16
CA ALA A 86 -15.09 10.51 9.31
C ALA A 86 -15.21 11.63 8.27
N THR A 87 -16.44 12.12 8.06
CA THR A 87 -16.68 13.30 7.22
C THR A 87 -15.83 14.48 7.69
N GLY A 88 -15.14 15.12 6.76
CA GLY A 88 -14.24 16.24 7.00
C GLY A 88 -12.76 15.85 7.11
N ASP A 89 -12.45 14.56 7.28
CA ASP A 89 -11.07 14.10 7.34
C ASP A 89 -10.35 14.32 6.01
N ARG A 90 -9.05 14.66 6.10
CA ARG A 90 -8.18 14.76 4.92
C ARG A 90 -7.57 13.42 4.57
N VAL A 91 -7.40 13.16 3.27
CA VAL A 91 -6.82 11.92 2.76
C VAL A 91 -5.79 12.22 1.66
N ASN A 92 -4.72 11.45 1.61
CA ASN A 92 -3.77 11.45 0.50
C ASN A 92 -4.38 10.74 -0.71
N LEU A 93 -4.29 11.35 -1.88
CA LEU A 93 -4.78 10.79 -3.14
C LEU A 93 -3.67 10.67 -4.18
N GLU A 94 -3.63 9.53 -4.87
CA GLU A 94 -2.72 9.27 -5.99
C GLU A 94 -3.41 8.42 -7.06
N ARG A 95 -3.26 8.79 -8.33
CA ARG A 95 -3.70 8.01 -9.50
C ARG A 95 -2.71 6.87 -9.80
N PRO A 96 -3.18 5.80 -10.46
CA PRO A 96 -2.31 4.72 -10.87
C PRO A 96 -1.30 5.23 -11.90
N VAL A 97 -0.05 4.79 -11.75
CA VAL A 97 1.03 5.15 -12.64
C VAL A 97 0.81 4.54 -14.03
N ARG A 98 1.07 5.31 -15.08
CA ARG A 98 1.07 4.82 -16.48
C ARG A 98 2.46 4.30 -16.85
N LEU A 99 2.53 3.41 -17.83
CA LEU A 99 3.79 2.84 -18.30
C LEU A 99 4.82 3.91 -18.76
N ALA A 100 4.34 5.04 -19.28
CA ALA A 100 5.19 6.13 -19.76
C ALA A 100 5.61 7.11 -18.65
N ASP A 101 5.07 6.98 -17.44
CA ASP A 101 5.34 7.89 -16.35
C ASP A 101 6.66 7.55 -15.65
N ARG A 102 7.17 8.52 -14.87
CA ARG A 102 8.33 8.31 -14.02
C ARG A 102 7.88 7.70 -12.69
N LEU A 103 8.62 6.71 -12.19
CA LEU A 103 8.48 6.22 -10.83
C LEU A 103 9.26 7.16 -9.89
N GLY A 104 8.57 8.18 -9.37
CA GLY A 104 9.19 9.20 -8.50
C GLY A 104 9.52 8.71 -7.08
N GLY A 105 8.73 7.75 -6.58
CA GLY A 105 8.99 7.04 -5.32
C GLY A 105 9.44 5.60 -5.57
N HIS A 106 8.69 4.63 -5.07
CA HIS A 106 8.94 3.20 -5.26
C HIS A 106 7.67 2.49 -5.75
N LEU A 107 7.74 1.17 -5.98
CA LEU A 107 6.58 0.41 -6.43
C LEU A 107 5.59 0.21 -5.27
N VAL A 108 4.52 0.99 -5.30
CA VAL A 108 3.39 0.88 -4.36
C VAL A 108 2.23 0.16 -5.06
N GLN A 109 1.69 -0.87 -4.44
CA GLN A 109 0.55 -1.64 -4.96
C GLN A 109 -0.78 -0.99 -4.57
N GLY A 110 -0.81 -0.32 -3.42
CA GLY A 110 -2.01 0.14 -2.76
C GLY A 110 -2.65 -0.97 -1.91
N HIS A 111 -1.84 -1.93 -1.45
CA HIS A 111 -2.24 -3.11 -0.69
C HIS A 111 -1.62 -3.03 0.69
N VAL A 112 -2.30 -2.33 1.59
CA VAL A 112 -1.87 -2.10 2.97
C VAL A 112 -1.66 -3.44 3.69
N ASP A 113 -0.49 -3.58 4.30
CA ASP A 113 -0.09 -4.77 5.06
C ASP A 113 -0.54 -4.69 6.52
N GLY A 114 -0.67 -3.48 7.05
CA GLY A 114 -1.17 -3.25 8.40
C GLY A 114 -1.27 -1.79 8.75
N VAL A 115 -1.70 -1.53 9.99
CA VAL A 115 -1.90 -0.19 10.52
C VAL A 115 -0.85 0.10 11.58
N GLY A 116 0.02 1.07 11.29
CA GLY A 116 0.97 1.60 12.26
C GLY A 116 0.37 2.70 13.12
N THR A 117 1.11 3.12 14.14
CA THR A 117 0.74 4.27 14.98
C THR A 117 1.92 5.22 15.07
N ILE A 118 1.70 6.50 14.79
CA ILE A 118 2.73 7.52 15.06
C ILE A 118 2.91 7.59 16.58
N VAL A 119 4.11 7.29 17.08
CA VAL A 119 4.38 7.28 18.52
C VAL A 119 5.12 8.54 18.98
N ASP A 120 5.90 9.15 18.09
CA ASP A 120 6.66 10.35 18.41
C ASP A 120 6.92 11.19 17.15
N ARG A 121 7.07 12.50 17.35
CA ARG A 121 7.42 13.47 16.32
C ARG A 121 8.45 14.45 16.89
N ALA A 122 9.60 14.55 16.22
CA ALA A 122 10.69 15.43 16.60
C ALA A 122 10.97 16.43 15.46
N PRO A 123 10.47 17.68 15.59
CA PRO A 123 10.79 18.75 14.65
C PRO A 123 12.28 19.13 14.70
N ASP A 124 12.88 19.31 13.53
CA ASP A 124 14.21 19.88 13.33
C ASP A 124 14.09 21.17 12.48
N GLU A 125 15.20 21.86 12.23
CA GLU A 125 15.22 23.13 11.48
C GLU A 125 14.76 22.96 10.02
N HIS A 126 15.02 21.80 9.40
CA HIS A 126 14.80 21.57 7.96
C HIS A 126 13.97 20.33 7.61
N TRP A 127 13.66 19.47 8.58
CA TRP A 127 12.85 18.26 8.42
C TRP A 127 12.21 17.90 9.75
N GLU A 128 11.29 16.96 9.73
CA GLU A 128 10.69 16.41 10.93
C GLU A 128 10.88 14.90 10.97
N VAL A 129 11.46 14.38 12.05
CA VAL A 129 11.60 12.94 12.25
C VAL A 129 10.34 12.42 12.90
N VAL A 130 9.71 11.44 12.25
CA VAL A 130 8.48 10.80 12.73
C VAL A 130 8.78 9.35 13.05
N ARG A 131 8.48 8.92 14.28
CA ARG A 131 8.60 7.53 14.72
C ARG A 131 7.25 6.86 14.68
N ILE A 132 7.20 5.66 14.10
CA ILE A 132 5.97 4.91 13.86
C ILE A 132 6.15 3.49 14.41
N ALA A 133 5.21 3.06 15.24
CA ALA A 133 5.11 1.68 15.70
C ALA A 133 4.53 0.77 14.61
N LEU A 134 5.12 -0.40 14.48
CA LEU A 134 4.78 -1.44 13.51
C LEU A 134 3.87 -2.50 14.14
N PRO A 135 2.90 -3.03 13.37
CA PRO A 135 2.29 -4.31 13.68
C PRO A 135 3.34 -5.43 13.77
N ALA A 136 3.07 -6.41 14.62
CA ALA A 136 3.99 -7.53 14.85
C ALA A 136 4.35 -8.26 13.54
N GLY A 137 5.67 -8.45 13.32
CA GLY A 137 6.19 -9.21 12.21
C GLY A 137 6.37 -8.44 10.90
N LEU A 138 5.96 -7.17 10.80
CA LEU A 138 6.22 -6.34 9.61
C LEU A 138 7.66 -5.83 9.56
N ASP A 139 8.33 -5.74 10.70
CA ASP A 139 9.73 -5.31 10.85
C ASP A 139 10.70 -6.10 9.97
N ARG A 140 10.42 -7.39 9.72
CA ARG A 140 11.24 -8.25 8.84
C ARG A 140 11.35 -7.76 7.39
N PHE A 141 10.45 -6.88 6.96
CA PHE A 141 10.42 -6.34 5.60
C PHE A 141 11.05 -4.94 5.51
N LEU A 142 11.42 -4.34 6.64
CA LEU A 142 12.08 -3.04 6.66
C LEU A 142 13.59 -3.22 6.76
N VAL A 143 14.30 -2.35 6.07
CA VAL A 143 15.75 -2.19 6.16
C VAL A 143 16.06 -0.71 6.24
N GLU A 144 17.10 -0.33 6.98
CA GLU A 144 17.60 1.05 6.96
C GLU A 144 17.91 1.48 5.52
N LYS A 145 17.50 2.69 5.16
CA LYS A 145 17.58 3.26 3.81
C LYS A 145 16.72 2.54 2.76
N GLY A 146 15.89 1.58 3.17
CA GLY A 146 14.87 0.97 2.34
C GLY A 146 13.64 1.87 2.17
N SER A 147 12.72 1.44 1.32
CA SER A 147 11.47 2.14 1.05
C SER A 147 10.30 1.56 1.85
N ILE A 148 9.36 2.43 2.22
CA ILE A 148 8.08 2.08 2.81
C ILE A 148 7.03 3.11 2.38
N ALA A 149 5.78 2.69 2.17
CA ALA A 149 4.67 3.61 1.99
C ALA A 149 3.89 3.80 3.30
N VAL A 150 3.75 5.05 3.75
CA VAL A 150 2.97 5.44 4.93
C VAL A 150 1.82 6.34 4.48
N ASP A 151 0.57 5.90 4.65
CA ASP A 151 -0.62 6.52 4.06
C ASP A 151 -0.47 6.78 2.55
N GLY A 152 0.20 5.87 1.85
CA GLY A 152 0.50 6.02 0.43
C GLY A 152 1.62 7.01 0.11
N VAL A 153 2.30 7.58 1.11
CA VAL A 153 3.50 8.41 0.89
C VAL A 153 4.73 7.51 0.87
N SER A 154 5.46 7.49 -0.24
CA SER A 154 6.74 6.80 -0.40
C SER A 154 7.81 7.52 0.43
N LEU A 155 8.38 6.81 1.40
CA LEU A 155 9.38 7.35 2.32
C LEU A 155 10.59 6.42 2.43
N THR A 156 11.71 7.01 2.84
CA THR A 156 12.93 6.28 3.18
C THR A 156 12.95 5.99 4.67
N VAL A 157 13.13 4.72 5.03
CA VAL A 157 13.34 4.30 6.42
C VAL A 157 14.69 4.81 6.90
N VAL A 158 14.71 5.56 8.00
CA VAL A 158 15.94 6.09 8.60
C VAL A 158 16.55 5.06 9.54
N GLU A 159 15.76 4.56 10.47
CA GLU A 159 16.15 3.57 11.47
C GLU A 159 15.02 2.58 11.71
N VAL A 160 15.36 1.33 12.04
CA VAL A 160 14.41 0.31 12.51
C VAL A 160 14.83 -0.14 13.90
N THR A 161 13.94 0.00 14.87
CA THR A 161 14.12 -0.51 16.23
C THR A 161 13.26 -1.77 16.40
N PRO A 162 13.86 -2.96 16.62
CA PRO A 162 13.10 -4.19 16.86
C PRO A 162 12.22 -4.11 18.11
N ALA A 163 11.20 -4.96 18.19
CA ALA A 163 10.36 -5.06 19.36
C ALA A 163 11.18 -5.44 20.61
N ALA A 164 10.91 -4.79 21.73
CA ALA A 164 11.56 -5.08 23.01
C ALA A 164 10.66 -6.01 23.84
N GLY A 165 11.00 -7.30 23.90
CA GLY A 165 10.22 -8.31 24.62
C GLY A 165 10.85 -9.69 24.46
N ASP A 166 10.99 -10.39 25.59
CA ASP A 166 11.90 -11.49 25.85
C ASP A 166 11.83 -12.67 24.85
N SER A 167 12.81 -12.76 23.93
CA SER A 167 13.01 -13.95 23.08
C SER A 167 13.61 -15.15 23.84
N SER A 168 13.75 -15.05 25.17
CA SER A 168 14.31 -16.09 26.03
C SER A 168 13.32 -16.73 27.01
N SER A 169 12.08 -16.24 27.14
CA SER A 169 11.02 -16.93 27.88
C SER A 169 9.98 -17.50 26.94
N GLY A 170 9.88 -18.84 26.90
CA GLY A 170 8.87 -19.59 26.16
C GLY A 170 7.45 -19.45 26.72
N ASP A 171 7.08 -18.26 27.22
CA ASP A 171 5.75 -17.94 27.69
C ASP A 171 4.94 -17.35 26.52
N SER A 172 3.85 -18.03 26.17
CA SER A 172 2.94 -17.65 25.07
C SER A 172 1.93 -16.58 25.49
N SER A 173 2.11 -15.97 26.65
CA SER A 173 1.31 -14.82 27.08
C SER A 173 1.53 -13.64 26.12
N PRO A 174 0.49 -12.84 25.81
CA PRO A 174 0.66 -11.60 25.05
C PRO A 174 1.38 -10.58 25.95
N GLY A 175 2.71 -10.72 26.02
CA GLY A 175 3.58 -9.97 26.90
C GLY A 175 3.68 -8.51 26.47
N GLY A 176 3.55 -7.60 27.44
CA GLY A 176 3.61 -6.14 27.29
C GLY A 176 5.00 -5.61 26.93
N GLY A 177 5.62 -6.15 25.89
CA GLY A 177 6.82 -5.61 25.26
C GLY A 177 6.50 -4.43 24.35
N GLU A 178 7.47 -3.53 24.15
CA GLU A 178 7.29 -2.43 23.20
C GLU A 178 7.29 -2.98 21.77
N PRO A 179 6.36 -2.52 20.90
CA PRO A 179 6.33 -2.94 19.51
C PRO A 179 7.60 -2.49 18.78
N ALA A 180 7.93 -3.18 17.68
CA ALA A 180 8.96 -2.68 16.78
C ALA A 180 8.56 -1.29 16.27
N THR A 181 9.53 -0.41 16.07
CA THR A 181 9.29 0.92 15.52
C THR A 181 10.26 1.19 14.37
N PHE A 182 9.92 2.17 13.54
CA PHE A 182 10.84 2.74 12.56
C PHE A 182 10.70 4.25 12.52
N THR A 183 11.69 4.91 11.95
CA THR A 183 11.67 6.36 11.75
C THR A 183 11.72 6.72 10.27
N VAL A 184 11.10 7.83 9.94
CA VAL A 184 11.16 8.50 8.63
C VAL A 184 11.43 9.98 8.84
N SER A 185 12.11 10.61 7.88
CA SER A 185 12.29 12.07 7.86
C SER A 185 11.37 12.69 6.82
N LEU A 186 10.52 13.62 7.27
CA LEU A 186 9.60 14.35 6.40
C LEU A 186 10.21 15.69 6.03
N ILE A 187 10.36 15.93 4.73
CA ILE A 187 10.80 17.21 4.19
C ILE A 187 9.65 18.23 4.16
N PRO A 188 9.93 19.54 4.05
CA PRO A 188 8.89 20.58 4.09
C PRO A 188 7.76 20.38 3.09
N THR A 189 8.07 19.94 1.86
CA THR A 189 7.07 19.64 0.83
C THR A 189 6.14 18.51 1.26
N THR A 190 6.67 17.39 1.77
CA THR A 190 5.86 16.27 2.24
C THR A 190 4.97 16.66 3.42
N LEU A 191 5.47 17.50 4.34
CA LEU A 191 4.67 18.03 5.44
C LEU A 191 3.52 18.93 4.92
N ALA A 192 3.77 19.77 3.92
CA ALA A 192 2.77 20.69 3.39
C ALA A 192 1.71 19.99 2.52
N GLU A 193 2.11 18.97 1.78
CA GLU A 193 1.30 18.39 0.69
C GLU A 193 0.66 17.05 1.03
N THR A 194 0.91 16.50 2.23
CA THR A 194 0.34 15.21 2.67
C THR A 194 -0.29 15.28 4.05
N THR A 195 -1.09 14.27 4.40
CA THR A 195 -1.70 14.16 5.73
C THR A 195 -0.66 14.04 6.85
N LEU A 196 0.56 13.61 6.53
CA LEU A 196 1.61 13.40 7.51
C LEU A 196 2.08 14.69 8.19
N GLY A 197 1.89 15.86 7.58
CA GLY A 197 2.19 17.13 8.24
C GLY A 197 1.24 17.46 9.39
N SER A 198 -0.02 17.04 9.33
CA SER A 198 -1.03 17.35 10.35
C SER A 198 -1.25 16.22 11.35
N ARG A 199 -0.96 14.95 10.99
CA ARG A 199 -1.09 13.81 11.92
C ARG A 199 -0.17 13.96 13.13
N GLN A 200 -0.70 13.66 14.30
CA GLN A 200 0.03 13.76 15.59
C GLN A 200 0.35 12.38 16.15
N ALA A 201 1.16 12.34 17.21
CA ALA A 201 1.34 11.11 17.99
C ALA A 201 -0.03 10.56 18.45
N GLY A 202 -0.17 9.23 18.39
CA GLY A 202 -1.43 8.50 18.56
C GLY A 202 -2.22 8.28 17.27
N ALA A 203 -1.90 8.96 16.17
CA ALA A 203 -2.60 8.76 14.91
C ALA A 203 -2.26 7.41 14.26
N ALA A 204 -3.30 6.73 13.78
CA ALA A 204 -3.18 5.54 12.94
C ALA A 204 -2.76 5.91 11.51
N VAL A 205 -1.89 5.10 10.91
CA VAL A 205 -1.42 5.24 9.53
C VAL A 205 -1.40 3.89 8.81
N ASN A 206 -1.76 3.88 7.53
CA ASN A 206 -1.63 2.72 6.67
C ASN A 206 -0.17 2.46 6.34
N LEU A 207 0.28 1.22 6.46
CA LEU A 207 1.63 0.80 6.12
C LEU A 207 1.59 -0.22 4.99
N GLU A 208 2.34 0.04 3.92
CA GLU A 208 2.65 -0.92 2.89
C GLU A 208 4.17 -1.04 2.77
N VAL A 209 4.69 -2.25 3.01
CA VAL A 209 6.14 -2.52 2.88
C VAL A 209 6.49 -2.78 1.43
N ASP A 210 7.75 -2.51 1.06
CA ASP A 210 8.22 -2.70 -0.32
C ASP A 210 7.93 -4.13 -0.81
N VAL A 211 7.20 -4.22 -1.92
CA VAL A 211 6.85 -5.50 -2.54
C VAL A 211 8.09 -6.34 -2.88
N VAL A 212 9.23 -5.69 -3.18
CA VAL A 212 10.51 -6.36 -3.41
C VAL A 212 10.95 -7.09 -2.14
N ALA A 213 10.83 -6.47 -0.96
CA ALA A 213 11.17 -7.12 0.31
C ALA A 213 10.32 -8.37 0.57
N LYS A 214 9.03 -8.34 0.23
CA LYS A 214 8.13 -9.51 0.33
C LYS A 214 8.59 -10.66 -0.57
N TYR A 215 8.93 -10.37 -1.82
CA TYR A 215 9.43 -11.40 -2.74
C TYR A 215 10.78 -11.97 -2.30
N VAL A 216 11.70 -11.10 -1.84
CA VAL A 216 13.00 -11.52 -1.32
C VAL A 216 12.83 -12.41 -0.09
N GLU A 217 11.99 -12.02 0.88
CA GLU A 217 11.66 -12.85 2.04
C GLU A 217 11.12 -14.22 1.61
N LYS A 218 10.13 -14.22 0.70
CA LYS A 218 9.45 -15.45 0.28
C LYS A 218 10.40 -16.44 -0.38
N LEU A 219 11.37 -15.94 -1.14
CA LEU A 219 12.36 -16.76 -1.85
C LEU A 219 13.54 -17.16 -0.96
N ALA A 220 14.00 -16.26 -0.09
CA ALA A 220 15.18 -16.48 0.75
C ALA A 220 14.87 -17.32 1.99
N ALA A 221 13.69 -17.16 2.62
CA ALA A 221 13.37 -17.83 3.88
C ALA A 221 13.46 -19.37 3.80
N PRO A 222 12.95 -20.04 2.75
CA PRO A 222 13.12 -21.49 2.60
C PRO A 222 14.59 -21.88 2.42
N ALA A 223 15.36 -21.15 1.61
CA ALA A 223 16.76 -21.45 1.33
C ALA A 223 17.63 -21.30 2.60
N LEU A 224 17.40 -20.24 3.38
CA LEU A 224 18.09 -19.99 4.65
C LEU A 224 17.67 -20.98 5.73
N GLY A 225 16.39 -21.40 5.76
CA GLY A 225 15.90 -22.45 6.65
C GLY A 225 16.61 -23.79 6.43
N HIS A 226 16.87 -24.17 5.17
CA HIS A 226 17.65 -25.37 4.85
C HIS A 226 19.13 -25.26 5.26
N LEU A 227 19.75 -24.09 5.16
CA LEU A 227 21.12 -23.87 5.62
C LEU A 227 21.24 -23.92 7.14
N ALA A 228 20.25 -23.40 7.87
CA ALA A 228 20.18 -23.49 9.32
C ALA A 228 19.98 -24.94 9.80
N ALA A 229 19.12 -25.70 9.12
CA ALA A 229 18.91 -27.14 9.37
C ALA A 229 20.10 -28.02 8.90
N GLY A 230 20.91 -27.50 7.97
CA GLY A 230 21.97 -28.21 7.26
C GLY A 230 23.37 -28.08 7.87
N ARG A 231 23.54 -27.68 9.14
CA ARG A 231 24.84 -27.64 9.85
C ARG A 231 25.57 -29.01 9.97
N GLY A 232 25.17 -30.03 9.21
CA GLY A 232 25.90 -31.29 8.99
C GLY A 232 26.44 -31.51 7.57
N ALA A 233 26.21 -30.60 6.60
CA ALA A 233 26.70 -30.77 5.22
C ALA A 233 28.02 -30.01 5.00
N GLY A 234 29.06 -30.73 4.55
CA GLY A 234 30.41 -30.21 4.35
C GLY A 234 30.55 -29.20 3.20
N PRO A 235 31.69 -28.47 3.13
CA PRO A 235 31.90 -27.39 2.17
C PRO A 235 31.94 -27.93 0.73
N GLY A 236 30.98 -27.52 -0.11
CA GLY A 236 30.98 -27.83 -1.55
C GLY A 236 29.62 -28.21 -2.15
N GLN A 237 28.60 -28.46 -1.33
CA GLN A 237 27.24 -28.67 -1.83
C GLN A 237 26.41 -27.41 -1.58
N LEU A 238 26.30 -26.55 -2.61
CA LEU A 238 25.12 -25.69 -2.71
C LEU A 238 23.92 -26.63 -2.91
N PRO A 239 22.94 -26.68 -1.99
CA PRO A 239 21.70 -27.38 -2.29
C PRO A 239 21.07 -26.70 -3.51
N GLY A 240 20.42 -27.46 -4.39
CA GLY A 240 19.80 -26.96 -5.61
C GLY A 240 18.69 -25.94 -5.33
N VAL A 241 19.07 -24.69 -5.08
CA VAL A 241 18.17 -23.57 -4.74
C VAL A 241 17.47 -23.00 -5.97
N VAL A 242 17.85 -23.43 -7.16
CA VAL A 242 17.08 -23.20 -8.38
C VAL A 242 16.72 -24.56 -8.93
N GLY A 243 15.54 -25.08 -8.55
CA GLY A 243 14.88 -26.01 -9.45
C GLY A 243 14.87 -25.33 -10.81
N ARG A 244 15.48 -25.95 -11.84
CA ARG A 244 15.35 -25.46 -13.21
C ARG A 244 13.88 -25.13 -13.39
N LEU A 245 13.57 -23.91 -13.80
CA LEU A 245 12.30 -23.61 -14.43
C LEU A 245 12.24 -24.53 -15.64
N GLU A 246 11.67 -25.73 -15.47
CA GLU A 246 11.26 -26.57 -16.56
C GLU A 246 10.34 -25.70 -17.43
N PRO A 247 10.59 -25.63 -18.74
CA PRO A 247 9.76 -24.81 -19.62
C PRO A 247 8.31 -25.21 -19.42
N ALA A 248 7.44 -24.22 -19.20
CA ALA A 248 6.00 -24.46 -19.11
C ALA A 248 5.56 -25.26 -20.35
N PRO A 249 4.70 -26.28 -20.19
CA PRO A 249 4.19 -27.03 -21.34
C PRO A 249 3.55 -26.03 -22.32
N PRO A 250 3.75 -26.21 -23.64
CA PRO A 250 3.18 -25.31 -24.62
C PRO A 250 1.66 -25.23 -24.44
N PHE A 251 1.10 -24.03 -24.59
CA PHE A 251 -0.35 -23.84 -24.61
C PHE A 251 -0.98 -24.83 -25.60
N PRO A 252 -2.09 -25.50 -25.26
CA PRO A 252 -2.76 -26.39 -26.19
C PRO A 252 -3.20 -25.57 -27.40
N VAL A 253 -2.56 -25.85 -28.54
CA VAL A 253 -2.97 -25.31 -29.83
C VAL A 253 -4.31 -26.00 -30.17
N PRO A 254 -5.42 -25.27 -30.32
CA PRO A 254 -6.67 -25.90 -30.76
C PRO A 254 -6.43 -26.57 -32.13
N PRO A 255 -7.06 -27.72 -32.39
CA PRO A 255 -6.89 -28.39 -33.67
C PRO A 255 -7.23 -27.43 -34.80
N ALA A 256 -6.41 -27.43 -35.86
CA ALA A 256 -6.66 -26.69 -37.09
C ALA A 256 -7.92 -27.24 -37.78
N GLY A 257 -9.08 -26.85 -37.26
CA GLY A 257 -10.36 -27.00 -37.93
C GLY A 257 -10.54 -25.85 -38.92
N PRO A 258 -11.23 -26.06 -40.05
CA PRO A 258 -11.50 -25.00 -41.00
C PRO A 258 -12.28 -23.88 -40.30
N VAL A 259 -11.73 -22.66 -40.34
CA VAL A 259 -12.44 -21.45 -39.93
C VAL A 259 -13.54 -21.21 -40.96
N VAL A 260 -14.78 -21.59 -40.62
CA VAL A 260 -15.95 -21.20 -41.39
C VAL A 260 -16.25 -19.74 -41.05
N LEU A 261 -15.84 -18.84 -41.95
CA LEU A 261 -16.27 -17.45 -41.91
C LEU A 261 -17.73 -17.40 -42.39
N GLU A 262 -18.69 -17.42 -41.46
CA GLU A 262 -20.06 -17.03 -41.78
C GLU A 262 -20.11 -15.53 -42.05
N GLY A 263 -20.09 -15.16 -43.33
CA GLY A 263 -20.33 -13.80 -43.79
C GLY A 263 -21.78 -13.39 -43.52
N LYS A 264 -22.01 -12.56 -42.50
CA LYS A 264 -23.24 -11.76 -42.41
C LYS A 264 -23.07 -10.45 -43.16
N GLY A 265 -23.50 -10.52 -44.42
CA GLY A 265 -24.28 -9.55 -45.19
C GLY A 265 -24.17 -8.06 -44.87
N ALA A 266 -23.68 -7.32 -45.87
CA ALA A 266 -24.00 -5.92 -46.09
C ALA A 266 -25.53 -5.71 -46.19
N GLY A 267 -26.04 -4.72 -45.49
CA GLY A 267 -27.39 -4.16 -45.63
C GLY A 267 -27.30 -2.65 -45.50
N ARG A 268 -27.89 -1.97 -46.48
CA ARG A 268 -27.82 -0.52 -46.78
C ARG A 268 -28.40 0.37 -45.70
#